data_AF-A0A316N8G6-F1
#
_entry.id   AF-A0A316N8G6-F1
#
_cell.length_a   1.000
_cell.length_b   1.000
_cell.length_c   1.000
_cell.angle_alpha   90.00
_cell.angle_beta   90.00
_cell.angle_gamma   90.00
#
_symmetry.space_group_name_H-M   'P 1'
#
loop_
_entity.id
_entity.type
_entity.pdbx_description
1 polymer ?
#
loop_
_entity_poly.entity_id
_entity_poly.type
_entity_poly.pdbx_seq_one_letter_code
_entity_poly.pdbx_strand_id
1 'polypeptide(L)'
;MRRFIYYDKDGIESYLAQITAGISISSSNEIEISNEESKTLENKKTINSDIGAKLAGIGAEIQEDITTGETEKQIATKLVKSLEEKVMSDYAFDKVYNYFKKENIIKTDDFTIGDIISLNENVTFFDFDYFEKLFSEKGAYTFSIKQQKNEIKAFKDSLTSQQKQDMQVKLKLKELEEKIKSADEERKNLVEIIDVAKNTLPYTRFIMTKECLIVLNDNNFRDNPKNVAFKYCGKIDIIGYVTNIISEDNDLIQNQNDFSEIYKFVNQVLLKLYKDKTKVYVIHPLAMYY
;
A
#
# COMPACT_ATOMS: atom_id res chain seq x y z
N MET A 1 -19.13 6.00 0.07
CA MET A 1 -18.17 5.75 1.18
C MET A 1 -16.96 5.07 0.59
N ARG A 2 -15.77 5.61 0.83
CA ARG A 2 -14.52 4.98 0.38
C ARG A 2 -14.11 3.90 1.37
N ARG A 3 -13.54 2.81 0.87
CA ARG A 3 -12.89 1.84 1.74
C ARG A 3 -11.40 2.13 1.77
N PHE A 4 -10.98 3.05 2.63
CA PHE A 4 -9.56 3.35 2.81
C PHE A 4 -8.79 2.13 3.28
N ILE A 5 -7.72 1.82 2.55
CA ILE A 5 -6.72 0.80 2.86
C ILE A 5 -5.52 1.47 3.52
N TYR A 6 -5.17 2.66 3.01
CA TYR A 6 -4.07 3.50 3.47
C TYR A 6 -4.55 4.94 3.55
N TYR A 7 -4.13 5.67 4.59
CA TYR A 7 -4.47 7.07 4.80
C TYR A 7 -3.34 7.76 5.56
N ASP A 8 -2.60 8.62 4.87
CA ASP A 8 -1.60 9.51 5.47
C ASP A 8 -2.32 10.70 6.12
N LYS A 9 -2.64 10.55 7.41
CA LYS A 9 -3.36 11.57 8.16
C LYS A 9 -2.60 12.89 8.18
N ASP A 10 -1.31 12.83 8.48
CA ASP A 10 -0.45 14.01 8.62
C ASP A 10 -0.32 14.73 7.26
N GLY A 11 -0.14 13.97 6.18
CA GLY A 11 -0.10 14.51 4.82
C GLY A 11 -1.41 15.22 4.44
N ILE A 12 -2.56 14.57 4.65
CA ILE A 12 -3.87 15.16 4.35
C ILE A 12 -4.13 16.41 5.21
N GLU A 13 -3.83 16.36 6.50
CA GLU A 13 -4.00 17.49 7.42
C GLU A 13 -3.09 18.67 7.04
N SER A 14 -1.86 18.40 6.60
CA SER A 14 -0.95 19.43 6.10
C SER A 14 -1.51 20.15 4.86
N TYR A 15 -2.00 19.42 3.86
CA TYR A 15 -2.65 20.03 2.70
C TYR A 15 -3.91 20.80 3.09
N LEU A 16 -4.71 20.24 3.99
CA LEU A 16 -5.93 20.87 4.45
C LEU A 16 -5.63 22.20 5.16
N ALA A 17 -4.62 22.26 6.03
CA ALA A 17 -4.19 23.49 6.68
C ALA A 17 -3.74 24.55 5.67
N GLN A 18 -3.05 24.15 4.59
CA GLN A 18 -2.67 25.08 3.52
C GLN A 18 -3.89 25.62 2.77
N ILE A 19 -4.88 24.76 2.47
CA ILE A 19 -6.12 25.14 1.78
C ILE A 19 -6.99 26.06 2.66
N THR A 20 -7.02 25.83 3.97
CA THR A 20 -7.88 26.57 4.90
C THR A 20 -7.19 27.77 5.56
N ALA A 21 -5.97 28.11 5.14
CA ALA A 21 -5.13 29.12 5.77
C ALA A 21 -4.95 28.91 7.30
N GLY A 22 -4.86 27.64 7.73
CA GLY A 22 -4.60 27.25 9.12
C GLY A 22 -5.83 27.11 10.01
N ILE A 23 -7.06 27.06 9.46
CA ILE A 23 -8.24 26.74 10.26
C ILE A 23 -8.22 25.24 10.61
N SER A 24 -7.97 24.95 11.89
CA SER A 24 -7.93 23.59 12.43
C SER A 24 -9.30 22.91 12.37
N ILE A 25 -9.30 21.63 11.97
CA ILE A 25 -10.46 20.73 12.09
C ILE A 25 -10.25 19.92 13.37
N SER A 26 -10.78 20.38 14.49
CA SER A 26 -10.79 19.61 15.74
C SER A 26 -12.19 19.04 16.00
N SER A 27 -12.24 17.81 16.52
CA SER A 27 -13.43 17.31 17.20
C SER A 27 -13.58 18.09 18.50
N SER A 28 -14.50 19.05 18.54
CA SER A 28 -14.86 19.74 19.78
C SER A 28 -15.53 18.74 20.73
N ASN A 29 -14.75 18.23 21.70
CA ASN A 29 -15.21 17.81 23.04
C ASN A 29 -13.99 17.44 23.90
N GLU A 30 -13.10 18.41 24.14
CA GLU A 30 -12.51 18.51 25.47
C GLU A 30 -13.31 19.56 26.21
N ILE A 31 -14.01 19.14 27.27
CA ILE A 31 -14.68 20.05 28.21
C ILE A 31 -13.55 20.72 29.01
N GLU A 32 -12.92 21.73 28.43
CA GLU A 32 -12.19 22.73 29.21
C GLU A 32 -13.16 23.86 29.52
N ILE A 33 -13.56 23.92 30.79
CA ILE A 33 -14.17 25.10 31.37
C ILE A 33 -13.07 26.16 31.45
N SER A 34 -12.97 27.02 30.45
CA SER A 34 -12.26 28.28 30.56
C SER A 34 -13.16 29.40 30.01
N ASN A 35 -13.66 30.19 30.95
CA ASN A 35 -14.31 31.46 30.68
C ASN A 35 -13.27 32.43 30.14
N GLU A 36 -13.37 32.84 28.88
CA GLU A 36 -12.98 34.20 28.49
C GLU A 36 -13.61 34.59 27.15
N GLU A 37 -14.43 35.64 27.20
CA GLU A 37 -15.05 36.27 26.05
C GLU A 37 -14.00 37.01 25.21
N SER A 38 -13.81 36.61 23.94
CA SER A 38 -13.29 37.53 22.93
C SER A 38 -14.05 37.37 21.61
N LYS A 39 -14.76 38.43 21.24
CA LYS A 39 -15.47 38.58 19.98
C LYS A 39 -14.48 38.94 18.87
N THR A 40 -14.26 38.02 17.94
CA THR A 40 -13.78 38.33 16.59
C THR A 40 -14.74 37.70 15.57
N LEU A 41 -15.68 38.52 15.12
CA LEU A 41 -16.57 38.27 13.99
C LEU A 41 -15.78 38.49 12.69
N GLU A 42 -15.08 37.44 12.25
CA GLU A 42 -14.75 37.28 10.82
C GLU A 42 -15.61 36.14 10.27
N ASN A 43 -16.10 36.31 9.05
CA ASN A 43 -16.95 35.40 8.29
C ASN A 43 -16.29 34.01 8.05
N LYS A 44 -16.11 33.20 9.10
CA LYS A 44 -15.71 31.79 9.04
C LYS A 44 -16.90 30.93 8.62
N LYS A 45 -17.12 30.81 7.30
CA LYS A 45 -18.18 29.98 6.71
C LYS A 45 -17.84 28.48 6.84
N THR A 46 -18.67 27.75 7.59
CA THR A 46 -19.17 26.37 7.34
C THR A 46 -18.16 25.26 7.01
N ILE A 47 -17.19 24.99 7.88
CA ILE A 47 -16.52 23.67 7.94
C ILE A 47 -16.98 22.88 9.16
N ASN A 48 -16.96 23.51 10.34
CA ASN A 48 -17.40 22.86 11.60
C ASN A 48 -18.90 22.58 11.64
N SER A 49 -19.72 23.39 10.96
CA SER A 49 -21.18 23.24 10.96
C SER A 49 -21.64 21.97 10.23
N ASP A 50 -21.07 21.67 9.06
CA ASP A 50 -21.50 20.53 8.23
C ASP A 50 -21.02 19.19 8.80
N ILE A 51 -19.78 19.18 9.31
CA ILE A 51 -19.24 18.02 10.03
C ILE A 51 -20.01 17.79 11.32
N GLY A 52 -20.22 18.85 12.12
CA GLY A 52 -20.92 18.77 13.39
C GLY A 52 -22.34 18.23 13.24
N ALA A 53 -23.08 18.65 12.21
CA ALA A 53 -24.41 18.13 11.91
C ALA A 53 -24.39 16.62 11.57
N LYS A 54 -23.40 16.14 10.81
CA LYS A 54 -23.24 14.71 10.49
C LYS A 54 -22.90 13.87 11.72
N LEU A 55 -21.98 14.35 12.56
CA LEU A 55 -21.56 13.63 13.77
C LEU A 55 -22.71 13.56 14.79
N ALA A 56 -23.47 14.65 14.95
CA ALA A 56 -24.63 14.68 15.82
C ALA A 56 -25.72 13.68 15.41
N GLY A 57 -25.98 13.54 14.10
CA GLY A 57 -26.93 12.55 13.57
C GLY A 57 -26.52 11.10 13.91
N ILE A 58 -25.26 10.75 13.66
CA ILE A 58 -24.72 9.41 13.95
C ILE A 58 -24.75 9.12 15.46
N GLY A 59 -24.38 10.10 16.29
CA GLY A 59 -24.41 9.95 17.74
C GLY A 59 -25.82 9.70 18.29
N ALA A 60 -26.84 10.33 17.70
CA ALA A 60 -28.24 10.14 18.09
C ALA A 60 -28.77 8.74 17.73
N GLU A 61 -28.54 8.29 16.48
CA GLU A 61 -28.98 6.96 16.01
C GLU A 61 -28.40 5.82 16.87
N ILE A 62 -27.11 5.91 17.23
CA ILE A 62 -26.44 4.86 18.01
C ILE A 62 -26.87 4.85 19.48
N GLN A 63 -27.18 6.03 20.05
CA GLN A 63 -27.68 6.10 21.43
C GLN A 63 -29.10 5.53 21.56
N GLU A 64 -29.91 5.65 20.50
CA GLU A 64 -31.24 5.05 20.44
C GLU A 64 -31.15 3.51 20.42
N ASP A 65 -30.20 2.95 19.66
CA ASP A 65 -30.02 1.50 19.49
C ASP A 65 -29.44 0.76 20.73
N ILE A 66 -28.79 1.45 21.69
CA ILE A 66 -27.97 0.82 22.75
C ILE A 66 -28.57 1.03 24.17
N THR A 67 -29.90 1.00 24.30
CA THR A 67 -30.58 1.21 25.59
C THR A 67 -30.49 0.02 26.58
N THR A 68 -29.30 -0.56 26.86
CA THR A 68 -29.13 -1.57 27.95
C THR A 68 -27.71 -1.65 28.56
N GLY A 69 -27.51 -1.25 29.82
CA GLY A 69 -26.37 -1.70 30.65
C GLY A 69 -25.00 -0.98 30.48
N GLU A 70 -24.17 -1.02 31.54
CA GLU A 70 -22.92 -0.24 31.65
C GLU A 70 -21.74 -0.77 30.79
N THR A 71 -21.67 -2.07 30.53
CA THR A 71 -20.64 -2.67 29.66
C THR A 71 -20.84 -2.29 28.18
N GLU A 72 -22.09 -2.09 27.76
CA GLU A 72 -22.46 -1.66 26.41
C GLU A 72 -22.11 -0.19 26.17
N LYS A 73 -22.15 0.65 27.21
CA LYS A 73 -21.75 2.07 27.10
C LYS A 73 -20.29 2.27 26.69
N GLN A 74 -19.35 1.49 27.24
CA GLN A 74 -17.93 1.61 26.86
C GLN A 74 -17.66 1.17 25.42
N ILE A 75 -18.39 0.15 24.95
CA ILE A 75 -18.32 -0.32 23.57
C ILE A 75 -18.95 0.73 22.63
N ALA A 76 -20.09 1.30 23.02
CA ALA A 76 -20.76 2.39 22.30
C ALA A 76 -19.85 3.62 22.15
N THR A 77 -19.18 4.06 23.22
CA THR A 77 -18.27 5.21 23.16
C THR A 77 -17.09 4.97 22.20
N LYS A 78 -16.51 3.76 22.21
CA LYS A 78 -15.44 3.40 21.26
C LYS A 78 -15.95 3.37 19.81
N LEU A 79 -17.17 2.86 19.59
CA LEU A 79 -17.79 2.78 18.28
C LEU A 79 -18.11 4.18 17.73
N VAL A 80 -18.71 5.06 18.53
CA VAL A 80 -18.96 6.47 18.18
C VAL A 80 -17.65 7.17 17.81
N LYS A 81 -16.62 7.06 18.66
CA LYS A 81 -15.31 7.68 18.38
C LYS A 81 -14.70 7.20 17.06
N SER A 82 -14.77 5.89 16.78
CA SER A 82 -14.26 5.33 15.53
C SER A 82 -15.02 5.83 14.29
N LEU A 83 -16.33 6.08 14.43
CA LEU A 83 -17.16 6.63 13.37
C LEU A 83 -16.88 8.12 13.17
N GLU A 84 -16.69 8.88 14.25
CA GLU A 84 -16.27 10.28 14.18
C GLU A 84 -14.94 10.42 13.44
N GLU A 85 -13.93 9.63 13.81
CA GLU A 85 -12.62 9.62 13.15
C GLU A 85 -12.74 9.29 11.65
N LYS A 86 -13.63 8.36 11.28
CA LYS A 86 -13.87 7.99 9.89
C LYS A 86 -14.57 9.10 9.09
N VAL A 87 -15.63 9.70 9.65
CA VAL A 87 -16.34 10.82 9.01
C VAL A 87 -15.41 12.01 8.80
N MET A 88 -14.56 12.30 9.80
CA MET A 88 -13.53 13.33 9.70
C MET A 88 -12.51 13.03 8.61
N SER A 89 -12.03 11.79 8.53
CA SER A 89 -11.06 11.35 7.51
C SER A 89 -11.65 11.46 6.10
N ASP A 90 -12.88 10.99 5.90
CA ASP A 90 -13.60 11.09 4.62
C ASP A 90 -13.76 12.57 4.21
N TYR A 91 -14.16 13.43 5.16
CA TYR A 91 -14.36 14.86 4.91
C TYR A 91 -13.05 15.58 4.57
N ALA A 92 -11.99 15.37 5.35
CA ALA A 92 -10.69 16.00 5.14
C ALA A 92 -10.12 15.61 3.78
N PHE A 93 -10.18 14.31 3.44
CA PHE A 93 -9.79 13.84 2.12
C PHE A 93 -10.62 14.48 1.00
N ASP A 94 -11.95 14.54 1.14
CA ASP A 94 -12.82 15.17 0.14
C ASP A 94 -12.46 16.63 -0.10
N LYS A 95 -12.15 17.39 0.95
CA LYS A 95 -11.74 18.79 0.80
C LYS A 95 -10.43 18.92 0.03
N VAL A 96 -9.41 18.14 0.41
CA VAL A 96 -8.12 18.15 -0.26
C VAL A 96 -8.24 17.69 -1.71
N TYR A 97 -8.91 16.56 -1.95
CA TYR A 97 -9.05 15.99 -3.28
C TYR A 97 -9.88 16.88 -4.23
N ASN A 98 -10.97 17.48 -3.74
CA ASN A 98 -11.77 18.41 -4.53
C ASN A 98 -11.00 19.70 -4.84
N TYR A 99 -10.16 20.17 -3.91
CA TYR A 99 -9.26 21.29 -4.19
C TYR A 99 -8.26 20.94 -5.29
N PHE A 100 -7.58 19.79 -5.20
CA PHE A 100 -6.66 19.32 -6.25
C PHE A 100 -7.32 19.25 -7.63
N LYS A 101 -8.58 18.78 -7.69
CA LYS A 101 -9.35 18.76 -8.94
C LYS A 101 -9.70 20.17 -9.43
N LYS A 102 -10.23 21.01 -8.56
CA LYS A 102 -10.70 22.36 -8.91
C LYS A 102 -9.56 23.22 -9.45
N GLU A 103 -8.40 23.13 -8.83
CA GLU A 103 -7.22 23.92 -9.19
C GLU A 103 -6.34 23.23 -10.25
N ASN A 104 -6.78 22.10 -10.82
CA ASN A 104 -6.06 21.31 -11.84
C ASN A 104 -4.60 20.96 -11.44
N ILE A 105 -4.40 20.61 -10.16
CA ILE A 105 -3.08 20.26 -9.61
C ILE A 105 -2.70 18.82 -9.95
N ILE A 106 -3.70 17.95 -10.16
CA ILE A 106 -3.47 16.53 -10.49
C ILE A 106 -2.89 16.42 -11.90
N LYS A 107 -1.69 15.87 -12.01
CA LYS A 107 -1.04 15.54 -13.27
C LYS A 107 -1.48 14.18 -13.80
N THR A 108 -1.49 14.05 -15.12
CA THR A 108 -1.95 12.86 -15.85
C THR A 108 -0.84 12.12 -16.59
N ASP A 109 0.24 12.81 -16.92
CA ASP A 109 1.38 12.33 -17.69
C ASP A 109 2.65 13.15 -17.37
N ASP A 110 3.80 12.68 -17.88
CA ASP A 110 5.11 13.33 -17.79
C ASP A 110 5.48 13.85 -16.39
N PHE A 111 5.31 12.98 -15.39
CA PHE A 111 5.45 13.39 -14.00
C PHE A 111 6.86 13.87 -13.64
N THR A 112 6.91 14.91 -12.81
CA THR A 112 8.09 15.48 -12.19
C THR A 112 8.00 15.36 -10.67
N ILE A 113 9.13 15.51 -9.98
CA ILE A 113 9.15 15.47 -8.51
C ILE A 113 8.28 16.60 -7.95
N GLY A 114 7.40 16.26 -7.02
CA GLY A 114 6.45 17.17 -6.38
C GLY A 114 5.05 17.17 -7.03
N ASP A 115 4.89 16.58 -8.22
CA ASP A 115 3.58 16.52 -8.87
C ASP A 115 2.61 15.65 -8.06
N ILE A 116 1.38 16.16 -7.89
CA ILE A 116 0.25 15.40 -7.35
C ILE A 116 -0.31 14.52 -8.45
N ILE A 117 -0.57 13.25 -8.14
CA ILE A 117 -1.11 12.29 -9.10
C ILE A 117 -2.33 11.57 -8.54
N SER A 118 -3.13 11.05 -9.45
CA SER A 118 -4.30 10.21 -9.18
C SER A 118 -4.23 8.98 -10.07
N LEU A 119 -3.91 7.83 -9.50
CA LEU A 119 -3.82 6.56 -10.21
C LEU A 119 -5.06 5.70 -9.90
N ASN A 120 -5.53 4.97 -10.90
CA ASN A 120 -6.55 3.93 -10.73
C ASN A 120 -6.06 2.70 -11.49
N GLU A 121 -5.23 1.89 -10.83
CA GLU A 121 -4.43 0.85 -11.47
C GLU A 121 -4.55 -0.51 -10.79
N ASN A 122 -4.28 -1.57 -11.56
CA ASN A 122 -4.06 -2.89 -10.99
C ASN A 122 -2.71 -2.92 -10.29
N VAL A 123 -2.72 -3.23 -9.01
CA VAL A 123 -1.52 -3.16 -8.18
C VAL A 123 -0.97 -4.55 -7.85
N THR A 124 0.36 -4.62 -7.72
CA THR A 124 1.03 -5.74 -7.05
C THR A 124 1.47 -5.26 -5.67
N PHE A 125 0.87 -5.80 -4.60
CA PHE A 125 1.35 -5.58 -3.25
C PHE A 125 2.58 -6.43 -2.99
N PHE A 126 3.63 -5.79 -2.49
CA PHE A 126 4.83 -6.45 -2.04
C PHE A 126 5.01 -6.28 -0.54
N ASP A 127 5.25 -7.37 0.16
CA ASP A 127 5.61 -7.41 1.59
C ASP A 127 6.78 -8.40 1.75
N PHE A 128 7.95 -7.87 2.09
CA PHE A 128 9.16 -8.68 2.25
C PHE A 128 8.95 -9.85 3.20
N ASP A 129 8.32 -9.62 4.36
CA ASP A 129 8.15 -10.65 5.37
C ASP A 129 7.15 -11.74 4.93
N TYR A 130 6.18 -11.37 4.09
CA TYR A 130 5.23 -12.33 3.52
C TYR A 130 5.90 -13.21 2.45
N PHE A 131 6.58 -12.59 1.49
CA PHE A 131 7.20 -13.31 0.38
C PHE A 131 8.41 -14.15 0.81
N GLU A 132 9.23 -13.66 1.75
CA GLU A 132 10.32 -14.44 2.35
C GLU A 132 9.79 -15.76 2.93
N LYS A 133 8.68 -15.73 3.69
CA LYS A 133 8.03 -16.93 4.21
C LYS A 133 7.49 -17.84 3.11
N LEU A 134 6.90 -17.26 2.06
CA LEU A 134 6.31 -18.01 0.94
C LEU A 134 7.36 -18.83 0.17
N PHE A 135 8.54 -18.27 -0.04
CA PHE A 135 9.65 -18.89 -0.78
C PHE A 135 10.66 -19.64 0.10
N SER A 136 10.54 -19.54 1.42
CA SER A 136 11.35 -20.30 2.39
C SER A 136 11.29 -21.82 2.18
N GLU A 137 12.19 -22.55 2.82
CA GLU A 137 12.25 -24.03 2.76
C GLU A 137 10.97 -24.74 3.27
N LYS A 138 10.21 -24.07 4.14
CA LYS A 138 8.91 -24.52 4.65
C LYS A 138 7.72 -23.82 3.98
N GLY A 139 7.98 -22.93 3.03
CA GLY A 139 6.98 -22.13 2.34
C GLY A 139 6.17 -22.93 1.32
N ALA A 140 5.04 -22.36 0.90
CA ALA A 140 4.11 -22.99 -0.03
C ALA A 140 4.75 -23.28 -1.40
N TYR A 141 5.67 -22.44 -1.87
CA TYR A 141 6.35 -22.66 -3.15
C TYR A 141 7.25 -23.90 -3.10
N THR A 142 8.05 -24.03 -2.03
CA THR A 142 8.89 -25.21 -1.78
C THR A 142 8.05 -26.47 -1.60
N PHE A 143 6.89 -26.37 -0.92
CA PHE A 143 5.95 -27.47 -0.80
C PHE A 143 5.42 -27.93 -2.16
N SER A 144 5.03 -26.99 -3.04
CA SER A 144 4.55 -27.30 -4.40
C SER A 144 5.62 -28.04 -5.23
N ILE A 145 6.87 -27.59 -5.19
CA ILE A 145 7.99 -28.28 -5.86
C ILE A 145 8.16 -29.70 -5.31
N LYS A 146 8.11 -29.87 -3.98
CA LYS A 146 8.22 -31.19 -3.34
C LYS A 146 7.06 -32.11 -3.76
N GLN A 147 5.84 -31.58 -3.85
CA GLN A 147 4.69 -32.33 -4.31
C GLN A 147 4.87 -32.80 -5.77
N GLN A 148 5.28 -31.92 -6.67
CA GLN A 148 5.54 -32.28 -8.08
C GLN A 148 6.64 -33.35 -8.20
N LYS A 149 7.72 -33.25 -7.40
CA LYS A 149 8.78 -34.28 -7.34
C LYS A 149 8.22 -35.65 -6.92
N ASN A 150 7.34 -35.67 -5.92
CA ASN A 150 6.72 -36.90 -5.43
C ASN A 150 5.75 -37.49 -6.45
N GLU A 151 4.97 -36.66 -7.16
CA GLU A 151 4.06 -37.09 -8.22
C GLU A 151 4.81 -37.73 -9.40
N ILE A 152 5.93 -37.14 -9.84
CA ILE A 152 6.80 -37.74 -10.87
C ILE A 152 7.36 -39.07 -10.39
N LYS A 153 7.84 -39.14 -9.14
CA LYS A 153 8.38 -40.39 -8.57
C LYS A 153 7.32 -41.48 -8.54
N ALA A 154 6.12 -41.18 -8.03
CA ALA A 154 5.01 -42.13 -7.99
C ALA A 154 4.59 -42.59 -9.39
N PHE A 155 4.54 -41.66 -10.36
CA PHE A 155 4.27 -42.01 -11.75
C PHE A 155 5.35 -42.96 -12.30
N LYS A 156 6.63 -42.66 -12.10
CA LYS A 156 7.76 -43.52 -12.51
C LYS A 156 7.71 -44.91 -11.87
N ASP A 157 7.31 -45.00 -10.60
CA ASP A 157 7.17 -46.26 -9.88
C ASP A 157 5.98 -47.09 -10.40
N SER A 158 4.91 -46.43 -10.87
CA SER A 158 3.74 -47.09 -11.46
C SER A 158 3.95 -47.66 -12.87
N LEU A 159 5.01 -47.23 -13.58
CA LEU A 159 5.30 -47.69 -14.93
C LEU A 159 5.83 -49.13 -14.94
N THR A 160 5.31 -49.95 -15.86
CA THR A 160 5.86 -51.28 -16.17
C THR A 160 7.24 -51.19 -16.82
N SER A 161 8.00 -52.29 -16.81
CA SER A 161 9.35 -52.34 -17.42
C SER A 161 9.35 -51.97 -18.91
N GLN A 162 8.32 -52.35 -19.66
CA GLN A 162 8.19 -52.02 -21.09
C GLN A 162 7.90 -50.53 -21.30
N GLN A 163 7.01 -49.93 -20.49
CA GLN A 163 6.74 -48.50 -20.53
C GLN A 163 7.94 -47.65 -20.10
N LYS A 164 8.77 -48.15 -19.15
CA LYS A 164 10.03 -47.49 -18.75
C LYS A 164 11.06 -47.45 -19.88
N GLN A 165 10.99 -48.37 -20.85
CA GLN A 165 11.89 -48.39 -22.01
C GLN A 165 11.38 -47.54 -23.18
N ASP A 166 10.10 -47.17 -23.18
CA ASP A 166 9.50 -46.31 -24.21
C ASP A 166 10.20 -44.94 -24.27
N MET A 167 10.62 -44.56 -25.47
CA MET A 167 11.40 -43.35 -25.69
C MET A 167 10.58 -42.08 -25.44
N GLN A 168 9.28 -42.04 -25.77
CA GLN A 168 8.43 -40.88 -25.52
C GLN A 168 8.19 -40.69 -24.02
N VAL A 169 8.01 -41.78 -23.27
CA VAL A 169 7.85 -41.73 -21.81
C VAL A 169 9.13 -41.20 -21.16
N LYS A 170 10.31 -41.67 -21.58
CA LYS A 170 11.60 -41.17 -21.09
C LYS A 170 11.79 -39.69 -21.36
N LEU A 171 11.49 -39.23 -22.58
CA LEU A 171 11.63 -37.82 -22.96
C LEU A 171 10.72 -36.92 -22.11
N LYS A 172 9.44 -37.27 -21.98
CA LYS A 172 8.49 -36.52 -21.15
C LYS A 172 8.90 -36.47 -19.67
N LEU A 173 9.35 -37.60 -19.11
CA LEU A 173 9.86 -37.64 -17.73
C LEU A 173 11.05 -36.71 -17.56
N LYS A 174 12.00 -36.72 -18.50
CA LYS A 174 13.18 -35.86 -18.47
C LYS A 174 12.80 -34.38 -18.54
N GLU A 175 11.89 -34.01 -19.44
CA GLU A 175 11.38 -32.63 -19.56
C GLU A 175 10.72 -32.15 -18.27
N LEU A 176 9.92 -33.01 -17.62
CA LEU A 176 9.29 -32.68 -16.34
C LEU A 176 10.32 -32.55 -15.21
N GLU A 177 11.30 -33.45 -15.13
CA GLU A 177 12.40 -33.39 -14.17
C GLU A 177 13.23 -32.10 -14.35
N GLU A 178 13.51 -31.70 -15.60
CA GLU A 178 14.21 -30.45 -15.93
C GLU A 178 13.39 -29.21 -15.56
N LYS A 179 12.08 -29.18 -15.84
CA LYS A 179 11.19 -28.07 -15.43
C LYS A 179 11.15 -27.89 -13.93
N ILE A 180 11.07 -28.99 -13.16
CA ILE A 180 11.11 -28.93 -11.69
C ILE A 180 12.45 -28.40 -11.21
N LYS A 181 13.56 -28.81 -11.83
CA LYS A 181 14.90 -28.32 -11.49
C LYS A 181 15.00 -26.81 -11.74
N SER A 182 14.54 -26.34 -12.90
CA SER A 182 14.46 -24.90 -13.22
C SER A 182 13.64 -24.14 -12.19
N ALA A 183 12.46 -24.64 -11.82
CA ALA A 183 11.60 -24.00 -10.83
C ALA A 183 12.25 -23.88 -9.43
N ASP A 184 13.08 -24.86 -9.03
CA ASP A 184 13.82 -24.81 -7.76
C ASP A 184 15.03 -23.87 -7.82
N GLU A 185 15.69 -23.75 -8.98
CA GLU A 185 16.74 -22.75 -9.22
C GLU A 185 16.16 -21.33 -9.24
N GLU A 186 15.05 -21.11 -9.95
CA GLU A 186 14.30 -19.86 -9.97
C GLU A 186 13.86 -19.45 -8.56
N ARG A 187 13.36 -20.40 -7.75
CA ARG A 187 13.02 -20.14 -6.34
C ARG A 187 14.20 -19.59 -5.57
N LYS A 188 15.38 -20.21 -5.67
CA LYS A 188 16.59 -19.79 -4.94
C LYS A 188 17.01 -18.39 -5.36
N ASN A 189 17.00 -18.11 -6.66
CA ASN A 189 17.28 -16.78 -7.18
C ASN A 189 16.28 -15.74 -6.67
N LEU A 190 14.99 -16.07 -6.61
CA LEU A 190 13.97 -15.17 -6.02
C LEU A 190 14.23 -14.88 -4.54
N VAL A 191 14.66 -15.86 -3.74
CA VAL A 191 15.04 -15.63 -2.34
C VAL A 191 16.21 -14.66 -2.25
N GLU A 192 17.25 -14.84 -3.08
CA GLU A 192 18.41 -13.93 -3.11
C GLU A 192 18.00 -12.51 -3.50
N ILE A 193 17.13 -12.36 -4.51
CA ILE A 193 16.60 -11.05 -4.92
C ILE A 193 15.81 -10.39 -3.78
N ILE A 194 14.96 -11.16 -3.09
CA ILE A 194 14.18 -10.70 -1.94
C ILE A 194 15.12 -10.21 -0.84
N ASP A 195 16.16 -10.97 -0.51
CA ASP A 195 17.12 -10.61 0.53
C ASP A 195 17.90 -9.34 0.17
N VAL A 196 18.39 -9.23 -1.06
CA VAL A 196 19.09 -8.02 -1.54
C VAL A 196 18.16 -6.81 -1.48
N ALA A 197 16.94 -6.94 -1.98
CA ALA A 197 15.97 -5.85 -2.00
C ALA A 197 15.56 -5.43 -0.57
N LYS A 198 15.38 -6.39 0.35
CA LYS A 198 15.05 -6.14 1.77
C LYS A 198 16.16 -5.38 2.49
N ASN A 199 17.43 -5.65 2.16
CA ASN A 199 18.58 -4.95 2.72
C ASN A 199 18.88 -3.61 2.02
N THR A 200 18.25 -3.35 0.88
CA THR A 200 18.44 -2.13 0.09
C THR A 200 17.33 -1.11 0.34
N LEU A 201 16.08 -1.56 0.44
CA LEU A 201 14.92 -0.70 0.61
C LEU A 201 14.64 -0.42 2.10
N PRO A 202 14.42 0.84 2.50
CA PRO A 202 14.06 1.18 3.87
C PRO A 202 12.59 0.87 4.21
N TYR A 203 11.84 0.26 3.30
CA TYR A 203 10.42 -0.05 3.45
C TYR A 203 10.19 -1.56 3.45
N THR A 204 9.42 -2.05 4.41
CA THR A 204 8.99 -3.46 4.45
C THR A 204 7.95 -3.77 3.36
N ARG A 205 7.13 -2.77 3.01
CA ARG A 205 5.99 -2.91 2.12
C ARG A 205 5.95 -1.80 1.09
N PHE A 206 5.56 -2.16 -0.12
CA PHE A 206 5.38 -1.23 -1.22
C PHE A 206 4.40 -1.83 -2.23
N ILE A 207 3.89 -0.97 -3.12
CA ILE A 207 3.09 -1.38 -4.26
C ILE A 207 3.87 -1.10 -5.53
N MET A 208 3.77 -2.03 -6.46
CA MET A 208 4.27 -1.85 -7.81
C MET A 208 3.10 -1.79 -8.78
N THR A 209 3.14 -0.80 -9.65
CA THR A 209 2.25 -0.66 -10.82
C THR A 209 3.11 -0.81 -12.09
N LYS A 210 2.58 -0.44 -13.26
CA LYS A 210 3.38 -0.49 -14.49
C LYS A 210 4.56 0.49 -14.44
N GLU A 211 4.37 1.68 -13.86
CA GLU A 211 5.33 2.79 -13.96
C GLU A 211 5.66 3.45 -12.62
N CYS A 212 5.02 3.02 -11.54
CA CYS A 212 5.18 3.60 -10.22
C CYS A 212 5.54 2.56 -9.15
N LEU A 213 6.50 2.93 -8.31
CA LEU A 213 6.81 2.31 -7.03
C LEU A 213 6.17 3.16 -5.92
N ILE A 214 5.12 2.65 -5.29
CA ILE A 214 4.41 3.35 -4.21
C ILE A 214 4.94 2.83 -2.87
N VAL A 215 5.63 3.69 -2.13
CA VAL A 215 6.22 3.32 -0.82
C VAL A 215 5.20 3.46 0.29
N LEU A 216 5.15 2.49 1.22
CA LEU A 216 4.10 2.42 2.24
C LEU A 216 4.69 2.49 3.64
N ASN A 217 4.15 3.41 4.44
CA ASN A 217 4.41 3.46 5.88
C ASN A 217 3.37 2.62 6.63
N ASP A 218 3.82 1.67 7.44
CA ASP A 218 2.96 0.77 8.21
C ASP A 218 1.94 1.50 9.09
N ASN A 219 2.30 2.67 9.63
CA ASN A 219 1.44 3.45 10.53
C ASN A 219 0.21 4.05 9.85
N ASN A 220 0.21 4.13 8.51
CA ASN A 220 -0.85 4.75 7.73
C ASN A 220 -1.84 3.72 7.16
N PHE A 221 -1.62 2.42 7.36
CA PHE A 221 -2.65 1.43 7.00
C PHE A 221 -3.86 1.52 7.93
N ARG A 222 -5.05 1.36 7.37
CA ARG A 222 -6.32 1.30 8.11
C ARG A 222 -6.65 -0.12 8.61
N ASP A 223 -5.76 -1.07 8.35
CA ASP A 223 -5.86 -2.46 8.73
C ASP A 223 -4.48 -2.97 9.16
N ASN A 224 -4.41 -4.18 9.71
CA ASN A 224 -3.14 -4.77 10.12
C ASN A 224 -2.17 -4.87 8.92
N PRO A 225 -1.03 -4.15 8.94
CA PRO A 225 -0.06 -4.13 7.85
C PRO A 225 0.44 -5.52 7.47
N LYS A 226 0.55 -6.44 8.45
CA LYS A 226 1.08 -7.80 8.24
C LYS A 226 0.24 -8.67 7.29
N ASN A 227 -1.00 -8.28 7.03
CA ASN A 227 -1.94 -9.06 6.24
C ASN A 227 -2.26 -8.42 4.88
N VAL A 228 -1.73 -7.22 4.59
CA VAL A 228 -2.18 -6.41 3.45
C VAL A 228 -1.89 -7.06 2.11
N ALA A 229 -0.72 -7.69 1.95
CA ALA A 229 -0.32 -8.36 0.70
C ALA A 229 -1.18 -9.58 0.38
N PHE A 230 -1.75 -10.24 1.40
CA PHE A 230 -2.71 -11.33 1.21
C PHE A 230 -4.13 -10.81 0.99
N LYS A 231 -4.51 -9.72 1.65
CA LYS A 231 -5.89 -9.23 1.70
C LYS A 231 -6.27 -8.35 0.51
N TYR A 232 -5.34 -7.57 -0.02
CA TYR A 232 -5.64 -6.54 -1.02
C TYR A 232 -4.97 -6.85 -2.36
N CYS A 233 -5.73 -6.73 -3.43
CA CYS A 233 -5.30 -6.95 -4.81
C CYS A 233 -6.28 -6.28 -5.78
N GLY A 234 -5.95 -6.28 -7.07
CA GLY A 234 -6.81 -5.73 -8.11
C GLY A 234 -6.67 -4.21 -8.24
N LYS A 235 -7.75 -3.55 -8.64
CA LYS A 235 -7.74 -2.13 -9.01
C LYS A 235 -7.93 -1.24 -7.78
N ILE A 236 -6.98 -0.35 -7.52
CA ILE A 236 -6.99 0.56 -6.36
C ILE A 236 -6.84 2.00 -6.82
N ASP A 237 -7.62 2.88 -6.22
CA ASP A 237 -7.46 4.33 -6.33
C ASP A 237 -6.34 4.80 -5.40
N ILE A 238 -5.37 5.52 -5.95
CA ILE A 238 -4.19 6.01 -5.24
C ILE A 238 -4.05 7.49 -5.52
N ILE A 239 -4.14 8.31 -4.47
CA ILE A 239 -3.80 9.72 -4.51
C ILE A 239 -2.48 9.89 -3.77
N GLY A 240 -1.53 10.58 -4.38
CA GLY A 240 -0.20 10.79 -3.80
C GLY A 240 0.58 11.82 -4.59
N TYR A 241 1.88 11.87 -4.32
CA TYR A 241 2.79 12.75 -5.04
C TYR A 241 4.11 12.06 -5.35
N VAL A 242 4.76 12.50 -6.43
CA VAL A 242 6.06 11.98 -6.84
C VAL A 242 7.15 12.51 -5.92
N THR A 243 7.88 11.61 -5.26
CA THR A 243 8.99 11.97 -4.37
C THR A 243 10.35 11.77 -5.01
N ASN A 244 10.45 10.83 -5.94
CA ASN A 244 11.69 10.52 -6.65
C ASN A 244 11.38 9.92 -8.02
N ILE A 245 12.37 9.94 -8.91
CA ILE A 245 12.33 9.27 -10.20
C ILE A 245 13.57 8.40 -10.29
N ILE A 246 13.35 7.10 -10.41
CA ILE A 246 14.40 6.12 -10.62
C ILE A 246 14.57 5.96 -12.12
N SER A 247 15.78 6.18 -12.63
CA SER A 247 16.08 6.06 -14.06
C SER A 247 17.44 5.40 -14.29
N GLU A 248 17.59 4.74 -15.45
CA GLU A 248 18.83 4.06 -15.83
C GLU A 248 19.97 5.04 -16.11
N ASP A 249 19.65 6.19 -16.70
CA ASP A 249 20.58 7.30 -16.95
C ASP A 249 21.05 7.99 -15.65
N ASN A 250 20.31 7.83 -14.56
CA ASN A 250 20.53 8.49 -13.28
C ASN A 250 20.64 10.02 -13.38
N ASP A 251 19.88 10.63 -14.29
CA ASP A 251 19.93 12.08 -14.60
C ASP A 251 19.76 12.98 -13.36
N LEU A 252 19.02 12.51 -12.35
CA LEU A 252 18.77 13.25 -11.11
C LEU A 252 19.89 13.10 -10.06
N ILE A 253 20.77 12.11 -10.20
CA ILE A 253 21.86 11.87 -9.26
C ILE A 253 23.10 12.59 -9.77
N GLN A 254 23.34 13.77 -9.21
CA GLN A 254 24.58 14.49 -9.47
C GLN A 254 25.74 13.85 -8.70
N ASN A 255 26.90 13.70 -9.34
CA ASN A 255 28.14 13.18 -8.75
C ASN A 255 28.79 14.21 -7.82
N GLN A 256 28.08 14.61 -6.77
CA GLN A 256 28.56 15.59 -5.81
C GLN A 256 29.34 14.95 -4.66
N ASN A 257 29.10 13.67 -4.36
CA ASN A 257 29.76 12.97 -3.26
C ASN A 257 29.85 11.46 -3.52
N ASP A 258 30.67 10.78 -2.71
CA ASP A 258 30.94 9.34 -2.84
C ASP A 258 29.69 8.45 -2.67
N PHE A 259 28.63 8.96 -2.03
CA PHE A 259 27.37 8.22 -1.89
C PHE A 259 26.52 8.27 -3.16
N SER A 260 26.78 9.18 -4.11
CA SER A 260 26.04 9.23 -5.39
C SER A 260 26.12 7.90 -6.13
N GLU A 261 27.28 7.23 -6.14
CA GLU A 261 27.45 5.91 -6.77
C GLU A 261 26.64 4.81 -6.06
N ILE A 262 26.47 4.91 -4.73
CA ILE A 262 25.61 3.99 -3.97
C ILE A 262 24.15 4.15 -4.41
N TYR A 263 23.66 5.39 -4.54
CA TYR A 263 22.29 5.63 -5.00
C TYR A 263 22.05 5.18 -6.45
N LYS A 264 23.05 5.28 -7.34
CA LYS A 264 22.96 4.72 -8.70
C LYS A 264 22.83 3.19 -8.67
N PHE A 265 23.61 2.53 -7.82
CA PHE A 265 23.50 1.08 -7.64
C PHE A 265 22.11 0.69 -7.11
N VAL A 266 21.59 1.43 -6.12
CA VAL A 266 20.22 1.22 -5.62
C VAL A 266 19.19 1.38 -6.73
N ASN A 267 19.30 2.41 -7.57
CA ASN A 267 18.41 2.61 -8.72
C ASN A 267 18.42 1.40 -9.68
N GLN A 268 19.61 0.86 -9.99
CA GLN A 268 19.73 -0.33 -10.84
C GLN A 268 19.05 -1.57 -10.22
N VAL A 269 19.20 -1.79 -8.91
CA VAL A 269 18.51 -2.88 -8.21
C VAL A 269 17.00 -2.71 -8.28
N LEU A 270 16.50 -1.49 -8.09
CA LEU A 270 15.07 -1.21 -8.13
C LEU A 270 14.47 -1.34 -9.53
N LEU A 271 15.18 -0.92 -10.57
CA LEU A 271 14.73 -1.11 -11.96
C LEU A 271 14.63 -2.59 -12.33
N LYS A 272 15.51 -3.45 -11.81
CA LYS A 272 15.45 -4.90 -12.03
C LYS A 272 14.20 -5.57 -11.45
N LEU A 273 13.48 -4.90 -10.54
CA LEU A 273 12.17 -5.39 -10.07
C LEU A 273 11.08 -5.25 -11.14
N TYR A 274 11.29 -4.40 -12.15
CA TYR A 274 10.38 -4.17 -13.25
C TYR A 274 10.83 -4.90 -14.52
N LYS A 275 9.87 -5.29 -15.36
CA LYS A 275 10.14 -5.87 -16.68
C LYS A 275 10.32 -4.75 -17.71
N ASP A 276 11.49 -4.68 -18.34
CA ASP A 276 11.80 -3.81 -19.48
C ASP A 276 11.49 -2.32 -19.23
N LYS A 277 11.80 -1.83 -18.03
CA LYS A 277 11.62 -0.41 -17.66
C LYS A 277 12.95 0.28 -17.42
N THR A 278 13.09 1.44 -18.06
CA THR A 278 14.24 2.34 -17.92
C THR A 278 13.97 3.49 -16.93
N LYS A 279 12.70 3.70 -16.56
CA LYS A 279 12.24 4.76 -15.66
C LYS A 279 11.03 4.32 -14.83
N VAL A 280 11.03 4.66 -13.55
CA VAL A 280 9.94 4.39 -12.59
C VAL A 280 9.77 5.60 -11.66
N TYR A 281 8.54 5.99 -11.38
CA TYR A 281 8.20 7.07 -10.45
C TYR A 281 8.01 6.53 -9.03
N VAL A 282 8.69 7.11 -8.05
CA VAL A 282 8.48 6.79 -6.64
C VAL A 282 7.37 7.69 -6.10
N ILE A 283 6.31 7.09 -5.58
CA ILE A 283 5.12 7.78 -5.12
C ILE A 283 5.00 7.61 -3.61
N HIS A 284 4.82 8.73 -2.93
CA HIS A 284 4.35 8.74 -1.54
C HIS A 284 2.82 8.90 -1.55
N PRO A 285 2.04 7.89 -1.13
CA PRO A 285 0.58 7.97 -1.16
C PRO A 285 0.05 8.82 -0.02
N LEU A 286 -0.95 9.65 -0.30
CA LEU A 286 -1.78 10.31 0.69
C LEU A 286 -2.96 9.43 1.10
N ALA A 287 -3.56 8.74 0.14
CA ALA A 287 -4.63 7.79 0.42
C ALA A 287 -4.70 6.71 -0.64
N MET A 288 -5.15 5.53 -0.21
CA MET A 288 -5.50 4.43 -1.10
C MET A 288 -6.84 3.83 -0.72
N TYR A 289 -7.71 3.55 -1.69
CA TYR A 289 -9.04 3.01 -1.44
C TYR A 289 -9.60 2.21 -2.62
N TYR A 290 -10.64 1.43 -2.32
CA TYR A 290 -11.62 0.96 -3.29
C TYR A 290 -12.86 1.86 -3.28
#